data_AF-A0A933XIJ4-F1
#
_entry.id   AF-A0A933XIJ4-F1
#
_cell.length_a   1.000
_cell.length_b   1.000
_cell.length_c   1.000
_cell.angle_alpha   90.00
_cell.angle_beta   90.00
_cell.angle_gamma   90.00
#
_symmetry.space_group_name_H-M   'P 1'
#
loop_
_entity.id
_entity.type
_entity.pdbx_description
1 polymer ?
#
loop_
_entity_poly.entity_id
_entity_poly.type
_entity_poly.pdbx_seq_one_letter_code
_entity_poly.pdbx_strand_id
1 'polypeptide(L)'
;HNVSGRFESRFSTVKILQSPSIMLKDMEGSVLGIWVAHGEGRAYFPDETILKKIETDNLAPVRYVDDDNEITMKYPFNPNGSAHGIAGLCSPDGRHLAIMPHPERTFLKWQWAWMPEDWRRNLKESPWLKMFQNARQWCDKESC
;
A
#
# COMPACT_ATOMS: atom_id res chain seq x y z
N HIS A 1 13.80 7.30 -10.81
CA HIS A 1 13.24 8.56 -10.28
C HIS A 1 11.73 8.65 -10.49
N ASN A 2 11.04 9.38 -9.61
CA ASN A 2 9.65 9.77 -9.81
C ASN A 2 9.48 10.54 -11.13
N VAL A 3 8.31 10.45 -11.77
CA VAL A 3 8.02 11.25 -12.99
C VAL A 3 8.13 12.75 -12.71
N SER A 4 7.80 13.21 -11.50
CA SER A 4 7.93 14.61 -11.11
C SER A 4 9.37 15.13 -11.07
N GLY A 5 10.38 14.24 -11.05
CA GLY A 5 11.79 14.60 -10.86
C GLY A 5 12.08 15.18 -9.46
N ARG A 6 11.15 15.05 -8.51
CA ARG A 6 11.24 15.63 -7.16
C ARG A 6 11.08 14.57 -6.08
N PHE A 7 11.60 14.86 -4.90
CA PHE A 7 11.26 14.13 -3.69
C PHE A 7 9.81 14.44 -3.30
N GLU A 8 9.03 13.40 -3.03
CA GLU A 8 7.63 13.52 -2.63
C GLU A 8 7.48 13.08 -1.17
N SER A 9 7.12 14.04 -0.31
CA SER A 9 6.71 13.83 1.08
C SER A 9 5.22 14.11 1.20
N ARG A 10 4.39 13.07 1.23
CA ARG A 10 2.93 13.20 1.13
C ARG A 10 2.22 12.21 2.04
N PHE A 11 1.04 12.61 2.51
CA PHE A 11 0.05 11.68 3.02
C PHE A 11 -0.88 11.33 1.85
N SER A 12 -0.69 10.15 1.28
CA SER A 12 -1.41 9.68 0.08
C SER A 12 -2.44 8.62 0.47
N THR A 13 -3.41 8.39 -0.41
CA THR A 13 -4.43 7.35 -0.22
C THR A 13 -4.09 6.13 -1.06
N VAL A 14 -4.20 4.95 -0.46
CA VAL A 14 -4.03 3.67 -1.16
C VAL A 14 -5.21 2.75 -0.91
N LYS A 15 -5.50 1.91 -1.90
CA LYS A 15 -6.44 0.80 -1.82
C LYS A 15 -5.68 -0.52 -1.76
N ILE A 16 -6.14 -1.41 -0.89
CA ILE A 16 -5.60 -2.76 -0.76
C ILE A 16 -6.49 -3.71 -1.56
N LEU A 17 -5.91 -4.38 -2.55
CA LEU A 17 -6.58 -5.39 -3.37
C LEU A 17 -6.34 -6.79 -2.82
N GLN A 18 -7.15 -7.75 -3.28
CA GLN A 18 -6.92 -9.17 -3.01
C GLN A 18 -5.54 -9.59 -3.53
N SER A 19 -4.82 -10.35 -2.71
CA SER A 19 -3.50 -10.90 -3.06
C SER A 19 -3.15 -12.10 -2.18
N PRO A 20 -2.09 -12.85 -2.52
CA PRO A 20 -1.55 -13.87 -1.62
C PRO A 20 -0.80 -13.29 -0.40
N SER A 21 -0.59 -11.96 -0.31
CA SER A 21 0.24 -11.36 0.74
C SER A 21 -0.27 -11.67 2.14
N ILE A 22 0.56 -12.37 2.93
CA ILE A 22 0.26 -12.73 4.32
C ILE A 22 0.05 -11.47 5.17
N MET A 23 0.87 -10.43 4.94
CA MET A 23 0.83 -9.20 5.73
C MET A 23 -0.45 -8.38 5.47
N LEU A 24 -1.07 -8.49 4.29
CA LEU A 24 -2.27 -7.72 3.93
C LEU A 24 -3.59 -8.50 4.09
N LYS A 25 -3.52 -9.68 4.69
CA LYS A 25 -4.70 -10.53 4.92
C LYS A 25 -5.79 -9.81 5.73
N ASP A 26 -7.03 -9.94 5.29
CA ASP A 26 -8.23 -9.30 5.86
C ASP A 26 -8.20 -7.76 5.79
N MET A 27 -7.34 -7.19 4.93
CA MET A 27 -7.29 -5.75 4.64
C MET A 27 -7.81 -5.44 3.22
N GLU A 28 -8.16 -6.45 2.45
CA GLU A 28 -8.65 -6.33 1.08
C GLU A 28 -9.92 -5.48 0.99
N GLY A 29 -10.00 -4.61 -0.01
CA GLY A 29 -11.10 -3.66 -0.19
C GLY A 29 -10.97 -2.39 0.64
N SER A 30 -10.05 -2.34 1.62
CA SER A 30 -9.83 -1.12 2.41
C SER A 30 -9.18 0.00 1.58
N VAL A 31 -9.53 1.23 1.92
CA VAL A 31 -8.92 2.45 1.39
C VAL A 31 -8.38 3.26 2.57
N LEU A 32 -7.06 3.45 2.59
CA LEU A 32 -6.32 3.90 3.76
C LEU A 32 -5.35 5.03 3.41
N GLY A 33 -5.23 6.01 4.30
CA GLY A 33 -4.18 7.02 4.23
C GLY A 33 -2.83 6.43 4.66
N ILE A 34 -1.75 6.78 3.97
CA ILE A 34 -0.39 6.31 4.26
C ILE A 34 0.67 7.37 3.93
N TRP A 35 1.75 7.42 4.72
CA TRP A 35 2.87 8.30 4.44
C TRP A 35 3.72 7.79 3.28
N VAL A 36 4.13 8.73 2.43
CA VAL A 36 5.06 8.53 1.31
C VAL A 36 6.22 9.51 1.46
N ALA A 37 7.44 9.04 1.31
CA ALA A 37 8.66 9.85 1.47
C ALA A 37 9.79 9.34 0.56
N HIS A 38 9.70 9.58 -0.75
CA HIS A 38 10.65 9.04 -1.72
C HIS A 38 10.91 9.93 -2.94
N GLY A 39 12.13 9.87 -3.50
CA GLY A 39 12.49 10.47 -4.81
C GLY A 39 12.51 9.47 -5.97
N GLU A 40 12.48 8.18 -5.66
CA GLU A 40 12.67 7.07 -6.62
C GLU A 40 11.62 5.96 -6.47
N GLY A 41 10.41 6.30 -6.04
CA GLY A 41 9.36 5.32 -5.75
C GLY A 41 8.58 4.82 -6.97
N ARG A 42 8.97 5.22 -8.19
CA ARG A 42 8.26 4.83 -9.41
C ARG A 42 8.53 3.35 -9.73
N ALA A 43 7.48 2.53 -9.72
CA ALA A 43 7.53 1.18 -10.27
C ALA A 43 7.65 1.27 -11.80
N TYR A 44 8.72 0.71 -12.33
CA TYR A 44 9.03 0.70 -13.76
C TYR A 44 9.11 -0.74 -14.27
N PHE A 45 8.25 -1.07 -15.23
CA PHE A 45 8.20 -2.38 -15.88
C PHE A 45 8.61 -2.19 -17.34
N PRO A 46 9.85 -2.53 -17.72
CA PRO A 46 10.31 -2.39 -19.11
C PRO A 46 9.63 -3.39 -20.06
N ASP A 47 9.12 -4.49 -19.52
CA ASP A 47 8.42 -5.54 -20.24
C ASP A 47 6.96 -5.60 -19.79
N GLU A 48 6.03 -5.32 -20.71
CA GLU A 48 4.59 -5.34 -20.45
C GLU A 48 4.07 -6.73 -20.09
N THR A 49 4.76 -7.80 -20.52
CA THR A 49 4.37 -9.17 -20.17
C THR A 49 4.56 -9.43 -18.67
N ILE A 50 5.58 -8.83 -18.06
CA ILE A 50 5.82 -8.89 -16.61
C ILE A 50 4.71 -8.15 -15.87
N LEU A 51 4.38 -6.93 -16.31
CA LEU A 51 3.28 -6.16 -15.70
C LEU A 51 1.96 -6.93 -15.78
N LYS A 52 1.62 -7.47 -16.96
CA LYS A 52 0.40 -8.26 -17.16
C LYS A 52 0.37 -9.50 -16.27
N LYS A 53 1.51 -10.20 -16.12
CA LYS A 53 1.62 -11.36 -15.23
C LYS A 53 1.38 -10.97 -13.78
N ILE A 54 2.05 -9.92 -13.30
CA ILE A 54 1.90 -9.40 -11.94
C ILE A 54 0.43 -9.07 -11.64
N GLU A 55 -0.29 -8.49 -12.60
CA GLU A 55 -1.71 -8.16 -12.42
C GLU A 55 -2.62 -9.39 -12.48
N THR A 56 -2.37 -10.29 -13.43
CA THR A 56 -3.13 -11.54 -13.56
C THR A 56 -3.01 -12.42 -12.31
N ASP A 57 -1.80 -12.47 -11.74
CA ASP A 57 -1.47 -13.25 -10.56
C ASP A 57 -1.79 -12.51 -9.24
N ASN A 58 -2.37 -11.30 -9.30
CA ASN A 58 -2.70 -10.45 -8.14
C ASN A 58 -1.50 -10.14 -7.22
N LEU A 59 -0.32 -9.94 -7.81
CA LEU A 59 0.94 -9.72 -7.08
C LEU A 59 1.23 -8.26 -6.79
N ALA A 60 0.27 -7.36 -7.03
CA ALA A 60 0.44 -5.93 -6.78
C ALA A 60 -0.73 -5.34 -5.96
N PRO A 61 -0.86 -5.75 -4.69
CA PRO A 61 -2.03 -5.45 -3.88
C PRO A 61 -2.21 -3.98 -3.51
N VAL A 62 -1.14 -3.18 -3.45
CA VAL A 62 -1.24 -1.79 -2.99
C VAL A 62 -1.30 -0.86 -4.19
N ARG A 63 -2.39 -0.08 -4.26
CA ARG A 63 -2.69 0.82 -5.38
C ARG A 63 -2.95 2.24 -4.89
N TYR A 64 -2.32 3.25 -5.47
CA TYR A 64 -2.71 4.65 -5.26
C TYR A 64 -4.10 4.91 -5.82
N VAL A 65 -4.91 5.65 -5.08
CA VAL A 65 -6.27 6.05 -5.47
C VAL A 65 -6.47 7.55 -5.33
N ASP A 66 -7.45 8.08 -6.07
CA ASP A 66 -7.92 9.45 -5.91
C ASP A 66 -9.01 9.56 -4.81
N ASP A 67 -9.60 10.75 -4.68
CA ASP A 67 -10.60 11.06 -3.65
C ASP A 67 -11.94 10.31 -3.86
N ASP A 68 -12.19 9.80 -5.07
CA ASP A 68 -13.34 8.94 -5.38
C ASP A 68 -13.04 7.46 -5.06
N ASN A 69 -11.85 7.16 -4.53
CA ASN A 69 -11.32 5.82 -4.25
C ASN A 69 -11.02 4.98 -5.50
N GLU A 70 -10.90 5.64 -6.66
CA GLU A 70 -10.59 4.99 -7.93
C GLU A 70 -9.07 4.92 -8.15
N ILE A 71 -8.59 3.81 -8.71
CA ILE A 71 -7.16 3.61 -8.98
C ILE A 71 -6.69 4.67 -9.97
N THR A 72 -5.61 5.37 -9.62
CA THR A 72 -5.20 6.54 -10.38
C THR A 72 -3.70 6.57 -10.71
N MET A 73 -3.40 7.17 -11.86
CA MET A 73 -2.05 7.53 -12.27
C MET A 73 -1.85 9.06 -12.23
N LYS A 74 -2.85 9.82 -11.79
CA LYS A 74 -2.81 11.28 -11.76
C LYS A 74 -1.98 11.77 -10.58
N TYR A 75 -1.08 12.70 -10.84
CA TYR A 75 -0.39 13.46 -9.80
C TYR A 75 -1.38 14.45 -9.14
N PRO A 76 -1.33 14.68 -7.82
CA PRO A 76 -0.41 14.11 -6.83
C PRO A 76 -0.90 12.83 -6.12
N PHE A 77 -2.10 12.33 -6.45
CA PHE A 77 -2.66 11.13 -5.83
C PHE A 77 -1.77 9.90 -6.00
N ASN A 78 -1.23 9.73 -7.20
CA ASN A 78 -0.07 8.89 -7.49
C ASN A 78 1.19 9.77 -7.52
N PRO A 79 2.00 9.80 -6.45
CA PRO A 79 3.08 10.77 -6.30
C PRO A 79 4.29 10.48 -7.19
N ASN A 80 4.49 9.22 -7.59
CA ASN A 80 5.69 8.80 -8.32
C ASN A 80 5.46 8.50 -9.81
N GLY A 81 4.20 8.39 -10.24
CA GLY A 81 3.83 8.08 -11.63
C GLY A 81 3.99 6.60 -11.97
N SER A 82 3.81 5.71 -10.99
CA SER A 82 3.79 4.27 -11.24
C SER A 82 2.59 3.88 -12.11
N ALA A 83 2.81 2.98 -13.06
CA ALA A 83 1.74 2.46 -13.93
C ALA A 83 0.62 1.85 -13.07
N HIS A 84 -0.63 1.98 -13.50
CA HIS A 84 -1.82 1.39 -12.84
C HIS A 84 -1.91 1.67 -11.33
N GLY A 85 -1.30 2.77 -10.85
CA GLY A 85 -1.26 3.09 -9.43
C GLY A 85 -0.41 2.16 -8.57
N ILE A 86 0.46 1.30 -9.11
CA ILE A 86 1.22 0.32 -8.31
C ILE A 86 2.06 1.04 -7.22
N ALA A 87 1.81 0.69 -5.96
CA ALA A 87 2.57 1.20 -4.80
C ALA A 87 3.30 0.08 -4.03
N GLY A 88 3.03 -1.18 -4.36
CA GLY A 88 3.75 -2.32 -3.82
C GLY A 88 3.44 -3.64 -4.50
N LEU A 89 4.33 -4.60 -4.28
CA LEU A 89 4.36 -5.93 -4.88
C LEU A 89 4.52 -7.00 -3.79
N CYS A 90 3.96 -8.18 -4.01
CA CYS A 90 4.20 -9.35 -3.16
C CYS A 90 4.70 -10.55 -3.95
N SER A 91 5.36 -11.48 -3.26
CA SER A 91 5.75 -12.76 -3.86
C SER A 91 4.54 -13.66 -4.13
N PRO A 92 4.60 -14.60 -5.09
CA PRO A 92 3.51 -15.54 -5.36
C PRO A 92 3.12 -16.42 -4.17
N ASP A 93 4.08 -16.73 -3.29
CA ASP A 93 3.86 -17.47 -2.04
C ASP A 93 3.37 -16.57 -0.88
N GLY A 94 3.23 -15.26 -1.11
CA GLY A 94 2.69 -14.30 -0.15
C GLY A 94 3.63 -13.88 0.98
N ARG A 95 4.82 -14.48 1.08
CA ARG A 95 5.76 -14.29 2.21
C ARG A 95 6.54 -12.98 2.17
N HIS A 96 6.74 -12.43 0.98
CA HIS A 96 7.42 -11.16 0.78
C HIS A 96 6.43 -10.10 0.32
N LEU A 97 6.48 -8.93 0.95
CA LEU A 97 5.75 -7.74 0.55
C LEU A 97 6.74 -6.57 0.49
N ALA A 98 6.86 -5.96 -0.67
CA ALA A 98 7.67 -4.76 -0.90
C ALA A 98 6.74 -3.61 -1.27
N ILE A 99 6.70 -2.58 -0.44
CA ILE A 99 5.85 -1.40 -0.64
C ILE A 99 6.70 -0.14 -0.53
N MET A 100 6.36 0.87 -1.33
CA MET A 100 7.00 2.19 -1.28
C MET A 100 6.46 3.10 -0.16
N PRO A 101 5.16 3.07 0.15
CA PRO A 101 4.63 3.78 1.32
C PRO A 101 5.13 3.20 2.66
N HIS A 102 5.01 4.00 3.73
CA HIS A 102 5.57 3.72 5.06
C HIS A 102 4.48 3.35 6.09
N PRO A 103 4.02 2.08 6.17
CA PRO A 103 3.02 1.67 7.17
C PRO A 103 3.56 1.74 8.60
N GLU A 104 4.88 1.64 8.78
CA GLU A 104 5.56 1.79 10.07
C GLU A 104 5.53 3.23 10.59
N ARG A 105 5.17 4.19 9.74
CA ARG A 105 4.92 5.58 10.12
C ARG A 105 3.43 5.87 10.27
N THR A 106 2.55 4.89 10.11
CA THR A 106 1.09 5.07 10.17
C THR A 106 0.37 4.00 10.98
N PHE A 107 1.04 3.24 11.85
CA PHE A 107 0.41 2.18 12.63
C PHE A 107 -0.29 2.69 13.91
N LEU A 108 0.11 3.85 14.42
CA LEU A 108 -0.58 4.53 15.52
C LEU A 108 -1.53 5.59 14.98
N LYS A 109 -2.66 5.75 15.65
CA LYS A 109 -3.71 6.68 15.26
C LYS A 109 -3.24 8.14 15.16
N TRP A 110 -2.39 8.61 16.09
CA TRP A 110 -1.88 9.98 16.10
C TRP A 110 -0.90 10.27 14.96
N GLN A 111 -0.37 9.24 14.29
CA GLN A 111 0.55 9.42 13.17
C GLN A 111 -0.15 9.76 11.86
N TRP A 112 -1.47 9.62 11.78
CA TRP A 112 -2.23 9.96 10.57
C TRP A 112 -2.43 11.48 10.47
N ALA A 113 -2.05 12.07 9.34
CA ALA A 113 -2.26 13.50 9.10
C ALA A 113 -3.74 13.87 9.10
N TRP A 114 -4.56 12.98 8.54
CA TRP A 114 -6.00 13.11 8.50
C TRP A 114 -6.66 11.74 8.67
N MET A 115 -7.80 11.71 9.35
CA MET A 115 -8.61 10.52 9.57
C MET A 115 -10.08 10.95 9.69
N PRO A 116 -11.04 10.16 9.16
CA PRO A 116 -12.46 10.42 9.37
C PRO A 116 -12.79 10.54 10.87
N GLU A 117 -13.71 11.44 11.22
CA GLU A 117 -14.03 11.71 12.63
C GLU A 117 -14.59 10.47 13.35
N ASP A 118 -15.40 9.66 12.66
CA ASP A 118 -15.91 8.39 13.22
C ASP A 118 -14.78 7.42 13.52
N TRP A 119 -13.76 7.34 12.66
CA TRP A 119 -12.58 6.51 12.91
C TRP A 119 -11.77 7.08 14.08
N ARG A 120 -11.64 8.41 14.15
CA ARG A 120 -10.97 9.09 15.25
C ARG A 120 -11.66 8.84 16.59
N ARG A 121 -12.96 8.55 16.62
CA ARG A 121 -13.67 8.22 17.88
C ARG A 121 -13.62 6.73 18.20
N ASN A 122 -13.81 5.89 17.19
CA ASN A 122 -14.11 4.47 17.40
C ASN A 122 -12.89 3.55 17.26
N LEU A 123 -11.86 3.94 16.49
CA LEU A 123 -10.65 3.14 16.36
C LEU A 123 -9.70 3.42 17.52
N LYS A 124 -9.20 2.32 18.11
CA LYS A 124 -8.12 2.38 19.11
C LYS A 124 -6.79 2.71 18.45
N GLU A 125 -6.51 2.05 17.33
CA GLU A 125 -5.27 2.19 16.55
C GLU A 125 -5.58 2.35 15.07
N SER A 126 -4.56 2.71 14.29
CA SER A 126 -4.72 2.78 12.83
C SER A 126 -4.91 1.38 12.23
N PRO A 127 -5.67 1.27 11.12
CA PRO A 127 -5.78 0.03 10.35
C PRO A 127 -4.43 -0.59 9.95
N TRP A 128 -3.38 0.20 9.75
CA TRP A 128 -2.05 -0.33 9.40
C TRP A 128 -1.40 -1.19 10.47
N LEU A 129 -1.83 -1.10 11.74
CA LEU A 129 -1.35 -2.00 12.79
C LEU A 129 -1.67 -3.47 12.47
N LYS A 130 -2.80 -3.73 11.79
CA LYS A 130 -3.22 -5.08 11.36
C LYS A 130 -2.16 -5.76 10.50
N MET A 131 -1.44 -5.00 9.66
CA MET A 131 -0.37 -5.54 8.82
C MET A 131 0.72 -6.24 9.64
N PHE A 132 1.16 -5.61 10.74
CA PHE A 132 2.17 -6.16 11.64
C PHE A 132 1.62 -7.32 12.49
N GLN A 133 0.35 -7.23 12.89
CA GLN A 133 -0.34 -8.32 13.59
C GLN A 133 -0.46 -9.57 12.71
N ASN A 134 -0.76 -9.41 11.42
CA ASN A 134 -0.81 -10.51 10.46
C ASN A 134 0.54 -11.22 10.34
N ALA A 135 1.63 -10.45 10.23
CA ALA A 135 2.98 -11.02 10.22
C ALA A 135 3.28 -11.84 11.49
N ARG A 136 2.93 -11.30 12.67
CA ARG A 136 3.10 -12.00 13.95
C ARG A 136 2.26 -13.28 14.02
N GLN A 137 0.99 -13.20 13.64
CA GLN A 137 0.06 -14.34 13.67
C GLN A 137 0.52 -15.46 12.73
N TRP A 138 1.13 -15.13 11.59
CA TRP A 138 1.71 -16.13 10.70
C TRP A 138 2.88 -16.87 11.36
N CYS A 139 3.83 -16.15 11.97
CA CYS A 139 4.95 -16.77 12.69
C CYS A 139 4.48 -17.69 13.83
N ASP A 140 3.41 -17.31 14.54
CA ASP A 140 2.87 -18.11 15.64
C ASP A 140 2.21 -19.42 15.17
N LYS A 141 1.60 -19.43 13.98
CA LYS A 141 0.97 -20.63 13.41
C LYS A 141 1.98 -21.65 12.90
N GLU A 142 3.11 -21.20 12.38
CA GLU A 142 4.18 -22.08 11.88
C GLU A 142 5.08 -22.62 13.01
N SER A 143 4.90 -22.12 14.24
CA SER A 143 5.65 -22.57 15.43
C SER A 143 4.96 -23.71 16.21
N CYS A 144 3.81 -24.19 15.73
CA CYS A 144 3.07 -25.36 16.23
C CYS A 144 3.05 -26.47 15.19
#